data_AF-A0A844E148-F1
#
_entry.id   AF-A0A844E148-F1
#
_cell.length_a   1.000
_cell.length_b   1.000
_cell.length_c   1.000
_cell.angle_alpha   90.00
_cell.angle_beta   90.00
_cell.angle_gamma   90.00
#
_symmetry.space_group_name_H-M   'P 1'
#
loop_
_entity.id
_entity.type
_entity.pdbx_description
1 polymer ?
#
loop_
_entity_poly.entity_id
_entity_poly.type
_entity_poly.pdbx_seq_one_letter_code
_entity_poly.pdbx_strand_id
1 'polypeptide(L)'
;MQNKTLGIVAFLGITGLCIGLSGCGKNVDTVAGSSIPIELGEHVMYGSYQGEPVEWRVLDKKDGEILLLSEYGLDILPFDDSGSGSIIWENSSIRNWLNNEFYNSTFSKEEQENILVSSSEGFDENNESVSWQSEKPYWHLERKTEDKVFLLSYTEMVEYLIINSGLEFYDHQYAYDELLCYPTEYAKQQLYQVFDIDTCGWWLCNPEYSECVENDDFKTYSEMITAYGQLDLAKMDSIQNAVRPAMWVTWQSDMETIEEE
;
A
#
# COMPACT_ATOMS: atom_id res chain seq x y z
N MET A 1 65.41 -29.06 -40.79
CA MET A 1 65.25 -29.77 -39.50
C MET A 1 63.77 -29.89 -39.20
N GLN A 2 63.28 -31.13 -39.20
CA GLN A 2 62.06 -31.71 -38.62
C GLN A 2 60.69 -30.97 -38.62
N ASN A 3 59.71 -31.71 -39.17
CA ASN A 3 58.25 -31.59 -39.04
C ASN A 3 57.74 -31.48 -37.60
N LYS A 4 56.53 -30.90 -37.44
CA LYS A 4 55.36 -31.63 -36.93
C LYS A 4 54.03 -30.86 -37.15
N THR A 5 53.02 -31.64 -37.49
CA THR A 5 51.63 -31.33 -37.82
C THR A 5 50.76 -31.19 -36.55
N LEU A 6 49.56 -30.59 -36.71
CA LEU A 6 48.23 -31.06 -36.23
C LEU A 6 47.45 -30.13 -35.26
N GLY A 7 46.19 -29.80 -35.62
CA GLY A 7 45.03 -29.93 -34.70
C GLY A 7 44.20 -28.69 -34.29
N ILE A 8 43.23 -28.29 -35.12
CA ILE A 8 41.76 -28.22 -34.86
C ILE A 8 41.19 -27.64 -33.52
N VAL A 9 40.33 -26.60 -33.71
CA VAL A 9 39.00 -26.27 -33.12
C VAL A 9 38.84 -25.33 -31.90
N ALA A 10 37.82 -24.48 -32.10
CA ALA A 10 37.32 -23.31 -31.41
C ALA A 10 36.65 -23.54 -30.05
N PHE A 11 36.47 -22.46 -29.28
CA PHE A 11 35.19 -22.15 -28.64
C PHE A 11 34.99 -20.63 -28.50
N LEU A 12 33.79 -20.19 -28.85
CA LEU A 12 33.27 -18.82 -28.80
C LEU A 12 33.02 -18.38 -27.35
N GLY A 13 33.34 -17.12 -27.05
CA GLY A 13 32.94 -16.42 -25.83
C GLY A 13 32.28 -15.09 -26.19
N ILE A 14 30.97 -15.02 -25.93
CA ILE A 14 30.02 -13.98 -26.29
C ILE A 14 30.27 -12.70 -25.48
N THR A 15 30.37 -11.54 -26.14
CA THR A 15 30.17 -10.24 -25.50
C THR A 15 28.86 -9.65 -26.05
N GLY A 16 27.80 -9.72 -25.25
CA GLY A 16 26.51 -9.12 -25.54
C GLY A 16 26.46 -7.70 -25.00
N LEU A 17 26.81 -6.73 -25.84
CA LEU A 17 26.61 -5.30 -25.61
C LEU A 17 25.19 -4.96 -26.11
N CYS A 18 24.27 -4.66 -25.20
CA CYS A 18 22.93 -4.21 -25.57
C CYS A 18 22.98 -2.77 -26.04
N ILE A 19 22.70 -2.53 -27.32
CA ILE A 19 22.35 -1.22 -27.86
C ILE A 19 21.04 -1.39 -28.61
N GLY A 20 20.04 -0.61 -28.23
CA GLY A 20 18.69 -0.67 -28.77
C GLY A 20 18.59 -0.29 -30.24
N LEU A 21 17.55 -0.79 -30.90
CA LEU A 21 17.03 -0.23 -32.14
C LEU A 21 15.51 -0.25 -32.12
N SER A 22 14.96 0.95 -32.27
CA SER A 22 13.57 1.25 -32.57
C SER A 22 13.15 0.58 -33.89
N GLY A 23 12.01 -0.12 -33.88
CA GLY A 23 11.41 -0.72 -35.06
C GLY A 23 9.89 -0.53 -35.05
N CYS A 24 9.41 0.34 -35.93
CA CYS A 24 7.99 0.54 -36.21
C CYS A 24 7.50 -0.62 -37.08
N GLY A 25 6.51 -1.38 -36.59
CA GLY A 25 5.91 -2.50 -37.32
C GLY A 25 4.58 -2.89 -36.70
N LYS A 26 3.47 -2.54 -37.36
CA LYS A 26 2.12 -2.99 -37.02
C LYS A 26 2.06 -4.52 -37.08
N ASN A 27 1.78 -5.16 -35.94
CA ASN A 27 0.97 -6.37 -35.90
C ASN A 27 -0.19 -6.09 -34.95
N VAL A 28 -1.38 -6.07 -35.53
CA VAL A 28 -2.65 -6.15 -34.82
C VAL A 28 -2.81 -7.62 -34.47
N ASP A 29 -2.49 -7.97 -33.23
CA ASP A 29 -3.11 -9.07 -32.53
C ASP A 29 -3.74 -8.50 -31.26
N THR A 30 -5.06 -8.56 -31.26
CA THR A 30 -6.02 -8.12 -30.26
C THR A 30 -5.65 -8.59 -28.86
N VAL A 31 -5.25 -7.67 -27.98
CA VAL A 31 -5.64 -7.75 -26.58
C VAL A 31 -6.92 -6.93 -26.52
N ALA A 32 -8.07 -7.60 -26.40
CA ALA A 32 -9.29 -6.92 -26.02
C ALA A 32 -8.95 -6.15 -24.74
N GLY A 33 -8.94 -4.82 -24.81
CA GLY A 33 -8.81 -4.00 -23.62
C GLY A 33 -9.91 -4.43 -22.69
N SER A 34 -9.56 -5.16 -21.63
CA SER A 34 -10.42 -5.32 -20.48
C SER A 34 -10.43 -3.95 -19.80
N SER A 35 -11.17 -3.01 -20.38
CA SER A 35 -11.42 -1.73 -19.74
C SER A 35 -12.35 -2.06 -18.58
N ILE A 36 -11.77 -2.25 -17.40
CA ILE A 36 -12.49 -2.30 -16.15
C ILE A 36 -13.39 -1.04 -16.13
N PRO A 37 -14.73 -1.19 -16.10
CA PRO A 37 -15.67 -0.09 -16.34
C PRO A 37 -15.89 0.82 -15.12
N ILE A 38 -15.10 0.64 -14.06
CA ILE A 38 -15.08 1.46 -12.86
C ILE A 38 -13.94 2.47 -12.95
N GLU A 39 -14.09 3.69 -12.47
CA GLU A 39 -13.06 4.74 -12.47
C GLU A 39 -12.37 4.91 -11.12
N LEU A 40 -11.24 5.61 -11.10
CA LEU A 40 -10.55 5.94 -9.85
C LEU A 40 -11.44 6.88 -9.02
N GLY A 41 -11.52 6.60 -7.72
CA GLY A 41 -12.40 7.30 -6.81
C GLY A 41 -13.82 6.73 -6.74
N GLU A 42 -14.26 5.90 -7.69
CA GLU A 42 -15.55 5.21 -7.58
C GLU A 42 -15.48 4.08 -6.54
N HIS A 43 -16.64 3.69 -6.01
CA HIS A 43 -16.74 2.78 -4.87
C HIS A 43 -17.40 1.45 -5.24
N VAL A 44 -16.94 0.39 -4.57
CA VAL A 44 -17.53 -0.97 -4.63
C VAL A 44 -17.82 -1.52 -3.24
N MET A 45 -18.80 -2.41 -3.15
CA MET A 45 -19.03 -3.23 -1.97
C MET A 45 -18.30 -4.56 -2.10
N TYR A 46 -17.50 -4.91 -1.09
CA TYR A 46 -16.75 -6.17 -1.10
C TYR A 46 -16.47 -6.68 0.31
N GLY A 47 -16.88 -7.91 0.63
CA GLY A 47 -16.80 -8.46 1.98
C GLY A 47 -17.75 -7.78 2.99
N SER A 48 -17.78 -8.32 4.20
CA SER A 48 -18.54 -7.77 5.32
C SER A 48 -17.74 -7.89 6.62
N TYR A 49 -17.61 -6.79 7.34
CA TYR A 49 -16.89 -6.73 8.61
C TYR A 49 -17.85 -6.31 9.73
N GLN A 50 -17.83 -7.04 10.84
CA GLN A 50 -18.69 -6.78 12.02
C GLN A 50 -20.19 -6.68 11.70
N GLY A 51 -20.64 -7.42 10.69
CA GLY A 51 -22.04 -7.52 10.30
C GLY A 51 -22.50 -6.49 9.27
N GLU A 52 -21.63 -5.59 8.84
CA GLU A 52 -21.93 -4.59 7.81
C GLU A 52 -21.10 -4.86 6.55
N PRO A 53 -21.66 -4.67 5.34
CA PRO A 53 -20.88 -4.67 4.10
C PRO A 53 -19.76 -3.62 4.14
N VAL A 54 -18.60 -3.92 3.55
CA VAL A 54 -17.49 -2.98 3.49
C VAL A 54 -17.48 -2.24 2.15
N GLU A 55 -17.49 -0.91 2.22
CA GLU A 55 -17.33 0.00 1.09
C GLU A 55 -15.84 0.27 0.83
N TRP A 56 -15.44 0.14 -0.43
CA TRP A 56 -14.06 0.32 -0.87
C TRP A 56 -13.97 1.31 -2.01
N ARG A 57 -13.04 2.25 -1.89
CA ARG A 57 -12.67 3.20 -2.94
C ARG A 57 -11.61 2.60 -3.87
N VAL A 58 -11.81 2.75 -5.17
CA VAL A 58 -10.83 2.36 -6.20
C VAL A 58 -9.71 3.38 -6.27
N LEU A 59 -8.48 2.93 -6.03
CA LEU A 59 -7.28 3.77 -6.03
C LEU A 59 -6.42 3.64 -7.29
N ASP A 60 -6.40 2.46 -7.90
CA ASP A 60 -5.66 2.17 -9.13
C ASP A 60 -6.29 1.02 -9.91
N LYS A 61 -5.97 0.92 -11.21
CA LYS A 61 -6.44 -0.12 -12.12
C LYS A 61 -5.30 -0.57 -13.05
N LYS A 62 -5.00 -1.87 -13.04
CA LYS A 62 -3.96 -2.42 -13.90
C LYS A 62 -4.28 -3.86 -14.29
N ASP A 63 -4.16 -4.18 -15.57
CA ASP A 63 -4.20 -5.56 -16.09
C ASP A 63 -5.43 -6.40 -15.67
N GLY A 64 -6.59 -5.78 -15.44
CA GLY A 64 -7.80 -6.47 -14.97
C GLY A 64 -7.95 -6.56 -13.45
N GLU A 65 -7.04 -5.93 -12.73
CA GLU A 65 -6.97 -5.84 -11.27
C GLU A 65 -7.27 -4.40 -10.83
N ILE A 66 -7.81 -4.26 -9.63
CA ILE A 66 -8.05 -2.96 -9.00
C ILE A 66 -7.43 -2.92 -7.61
N LEU A 67 -6.85 -1.77 -7.26
CA LEU A 67 -6.44 -1.47 -5.90
C LEU A 67 -7.61 -0.83 -5.17
N LEU A 68 -7.96 -1.41 -4.04
CA LEU A 68 -9.02 -0.96 -3.17
C LEU A 68 -8.45 -0.44 -1.86
N LEU A 69 -9.03 0.66 -1.34
CA LEU A 69 -8.84 1.15 0.02
C LEU A 69 -10.21 1.23 0.70
N SER A 70 -10.33 0.77 1.93
CA SER A 70 -11.60 0.91 2.65
C SER A 70 -11.96 2.39 2.76
N GLU A 71 -13.21 2.72 2.44
CA GLU A 71 -13.66 4.11 2.48
C GLU A 71 -13.55 4.67 3.90
N TYR A 72 -13.92 3.82 4.87
CA TYR A 72 -13.93 4.13 6.31
C TYR A 72 -12.78 3.44 7.07
N GLY A 73 -12.49 3.96 8.26
CA GLY A 73 -11.73 3.27 9.30
C GLY A 73 -12.57 2.16 9.92
N LEU A 74 -12.15 0.90 9.74
CA LEU A 74 -13.00 -0.27 10.02
C LEU A 74 -12.94 -0.74 11.47
N ASP A 75 -11.78 -0.62 12.13
CA ASP A 75 -11.57 -0.99 13.53
C ASP A 75 -10.54 -0.06 14.18
N ILE A 76 -10.48 -0.04 15.52
CA ILE A 76 -9.50 0.72 16.30
C ILE A 76 -8.54 -0.26 16.97
N LEU A 77 -7.39 -0.46 16.33
CA LEU A 77 -6.34 -1.35 16.81
C LEU A 77 -5.01 -0.60 16.93
N PRO A 78 -4.17 -0.95 17.91
CA PRO A 78 -2.79 -0.50 17.92
C PRO A 78 -2.07 -1.00 16.66
N PHE A 79 -1.09 -0.22 16.19
CA PHE A 79 -0.18 -0.69 15.14
C PHE A 79 0.61 -1.93 15.61
N ASP A 80 1.08 -1.88 16.86
CA ASP A 80 1.69 -3.03 17.53
C ASP A 80 1.49 -2.97 19.04
N ASP A 81 1.13 -4.11 19.63
CA ASP A 81 0.90 -4.31 21.06
C ASP A 81 1.83 -5.36 21.68
N SER A 82 2.88 -5.77 20.96
CA SER A 82 3.82 -6.80 21.43
C SER A 82 4.73 -6.32 22.57
N GLY A 83 4.86 -5.00 22.73
CA GLY A 83 5.75 -4.37 23.71
C GLY A 83 7.24 -4.45 23.34
N SER A 84 7.57 -4.80 22.08
CA SER A 84 8.94 -5.04 21.61
C SER A 84 9.79 -3.76 21.43
N GLY A 85 9.19 -2.58 21.58
CA GLY A 85 9.87 -1.28 21.56
C GLY A 85 10.25 -0.78 20.16
N SER A 86 10.77 -1.63 19.28
CA SER A 86 11.03 -1.34 17.86
C SER A 86 10.46 -2.47 17.02
N ILE A 87 9.46 -2.18 16.19
CA ILE A 87 8.84 -3.16 15.30
C ILE A 87 8.79 -2.62 13.87
N ILE A 88 8.99 -3.50 12.90
CA ILE A 88 8.80 -3.17 11.47
C ILE A 88 7.46 -3.73 10.99
N TRP A 89 6.93 -3.21 9.89
CA TRP A 89 5.67 -3.67 9.28
C TRP A 89 5.55 -5.20 9.22
N GLU A 90 6.59 -5.87 8.72
CA GLU A 90 6.68 -7.32 8.57
C GLU A 90 6.27 -8.09 9.83
N ASN A 91 6.65 -7.58 11.01
CA ASN A 91 6.49 -8.22 12.31
C ASN A 91 5.39 -7.57 13.18
N SER A 92 4.69 -6.55 12.67
CA SER A 92 3.66 -5.84 13.42
C SER A 92 2.42 -6.70 13.69
N SER A 93 1.82 -6.54 14.88
CA SER A 93 0.60 -7.29 15.21
C SER A 93 -0.60 -6.89 14.33
N ILE A 94 -0.68 -5.63 13.88
CA ILE A 94 -1.71 -5.18 12.93
C ILE A 94 -1.62 -5.89 11.56
N ARG A 95 -0.42 -6.08 11.00
CA ARG A 95 -0.22 -6.83 9.75
C ARG A 95 -0.66 -8.29 9.91
N ASN A 96 -0.32 -8.90 11.04
CA ASN A 96 -0.72 -10.26 11.35
C ASN A 96 -2.25 -10.37 11.48
N TRP A 97 -2.91 -9.40 12.11
CA TRP A 97 -4.37 -9.36 12.18
C TRP A 97 -5.02 -9.21 10.80
N LEU A 98 -4.52 -8.28 9.97
CA LEU A 98 -5.01 -8.02 8.61
C LEU A 98 -4.99 -9.28 7.74
N ASN A 99 -3.87 -9.99 7.72
CA ASN A 99 -3.67 -11.15 6.84
C ASN A 99 -4.20 -12.47 7.42
N ASN A 100 -4.67 -12.48 8.67
CA ASN A 100 -5.26 -13.66 9.29
C ASN A 100 -6.72 -13.39 9.71
N GLU A 101 -6.93 -12.78 10.87
CA GLU A 101 -8.27 -12.64 11.46
C GLU A 101 -9.20 -11.82 10.58
N PHE A 102 -8.77 -10.63 10.15
CA PHE A 102 -9.56 -9.76 9.29
C PHE A 102 -9.86 -10.43 7.95
N TYR A 103 -8.84 -10.91 7.23
CA TYR A 103 -9.02 -11.58 5.93
C TYR A 103 -9.99 -12.78 6.01
N ASN A 104 -9.84 -13.63 7.02
CA ASN A 104 -10.66 -14.85 7.14
C ASN A 104 -12.09 -14.58 7.62
N SER A 105 -12.33 -13.49 8.34
CA SER A 105 -13.66 -13.13 8.85
C SER A 105 -14.44 -12.19 7.93
N THR A 106 -13.75 -11.39 7.11
CA THR A 106 -14.36 -10.34 6.29
C THR A 106 -14.80 -10.85 4.93
N PHE A 107 -14.03 -11.75 4.32
CA PHE A 107 -14.25 -12.20 2.95
C PHE A 107 -14.72 -13.64 2.93
N SER A 108 -15.76 -13.91 2.15
CA SER A 108 -16.20 -15.26 1.80
C SER A 108 -15.12 -16.01 1.01
N LYS A 109 -15.25 -17.34 0.90
CA LYS A 109 -14.27 -18.13 0.14
C LYS A 109 -14.14 -17.71 -1.32
N GLU A 110 -15.25 -17.35 -1.95
CA GLU A 110 -15.28 -16.89 -3.33
C GLU A 110 -14.59 -15.53 -3.46
N GLU A 111 -14.87 -14.59 -2.56
CA GLU A 111 -14.19 -13.29 -2.54
C GLU A 111 -12.68 -13.43 -2.29
N GLN A 112 -12.30 -14.34 -1.39
CA GLN A 112 -10.91 -14.65 -1.07
C GLN A 112 -10.12 -15.19 -2.26
N GLU A 113 -10.77 -15.86 -3.22
CA GLU A 113 -10.13 -16.39 -4.42
C GLU A 113 -9.70 -15.28 -5.39
N ASN A 114 -10.32 -14.09 -5.31
CA ASN A 114 -9.99 -12.95 -6.16
C ASN A 114 -9.06 -11.94 -5.50
N ILE A 115 -8.82 -12.04 -4.19
CA ILE A 115 -7.85 -11.19 -3.47
C ILE A 115 -6.42 -11.66 -3.79
N LEU A 116 -5.62 -10.73 -4.27
CA LEU A 116 -4.28 -10.99 -4.76
C LEU A 116 -3.24 -10.83 -3.64
N VAL A 117 -2.22 -11.68 -3.69
CA VAL A 117 -1.00 -11.44 -2.92
C VAL A 117 -0.20 -10.36 -3.65
N SER A 118 0.11 -9.27 -2.95
CA SER A 118 0.79 -8.11 -3.51
C SER A 118 1.99 -7.70 -2.67
N SER A 119 2.97 -7.10 -3.32
CA SER A 119 4.10 -6.43 -2.68
C SER A 119 4.35 -5.10 -3.37
N SER A 120 4.96 -4.17 -2.64
CA SER A 120 5.27 -2.83 -3.16
C SER A 120 6.64 -2.40 -2.67
N GLU A 121 7.42 -1.87 -3.61
CA GLU A 121 8.70 -1.21 -3.36
C GLU A 121 8.54 0.31 -3.22
N GLY A 122 7.29 0.79 -3.14
CA GLY A 122 6.93 2.20 -3.04
C GLY A 122 7.21 3.02 -4.30
N PHE A 123 7.09 4.34 -4.14
CA PHE A 123 7.36 5.34 -5.17
C PHE A 123 8.51 6.22 -4.71
N ASP A 124 9.74 5.88 -5.12
CA ASP A 124 10.98 6.57 -4.74
C ASP A 124 10.90 8.10 -4.99
N GLU A 125 10.21 8.53 -6.04
CA GLU A 125 10.01 9.95 -6.40
C GLU A 125 9.12 10.73 -5.43
N ASN A 126 8.27 10.03 -4.67
CA ASN A 126 7.42 10.60 -3.64
C ASN A 126 8.09 10.55 -2.25
N ASN A 127 9.34 10.10 -2.16
CA ASN A 127 10.05 9.93 -0.90
C ASN A 127 11.12 11.03 -0.68
N GLU A 128 11.42 11.34 0.57
CA GLU A 128 12.47 12.30 0.91
C GLU A 128 13.83 11.61 1.06
N SER A 129 14.83 12.08 0.32
CA SER A 129 16.19 11.55 0.42
C SER A 129 16.90 12.07 1.67
N VAL A 130 17.52 11.16 2.41
CA VAL A 130 18.36 11.46 3.57
C VAL A 130 19.83 11.29 3.25
N SER A 131 20.70 12.05 3.94
CA SER A 131 22.15 11.93 3.77
C SER A 131 22.69 10.72 4.54
N TRP A 132 22.49 9.51 4.02
CA TRP A 132 22.97 8.26 4.62
C TRP A 132 23.56 7.29 3.58
N GLN A 133 24.45 6.39 4.02
CA GLN A 133 25.11 5.42 3.13
C GLN A 133 24.29 4.13 3.05
N SER A 134 23.23 4.15 2.24
CA SER A 134 22.49 2.94 1.84
C SER A 134 22.17 2.94 0.34
N GLU A 135 21.71 1.80 -0.17
CA GLU A 135 21.26 1.67 -1.56
C GLU A 135 20.03 2.54 -1.85
N LYS A 136 19.13 2.66 -0.86
CA LYS A 136 17.95 3.55 -0.88
C LYS A 136 17.95 4.43 0.38
N PRO A 137 18.58 5.61 0.37
CA PRO A 137 18.67 6.48 1.54
C PRO A 137 17.45 7.39 1.61
N TYR A 138 16.32 6.81 1.99
CA TYR A 138 15.03 7.51 2.08
C TYR A 138 14.51 7.58 3.52
N TRP A 139 13.68 8.58 3.79
CA TRP A 139 13.06 8.79 5.10
C TRP A 139 12.00 7.72 5.40
N HIS A 140 11.10 7.46 4.45
CA HIS A 140 9.99 6.52 4.64
C HIS A 140 10.34 5.10 4.18
N LEU A 141 10.04 4.10 5.01
CA LEU A 141 10.31 2.68 4.72
C LEU A 141 9.13 1.99 4.03
N GLU A 142 9.37 1.33 2.90
CA GLU A 142 8.32 0.63 2.17
C GLU A 142 7.99 -0.76 2.75
N ARG A 143 6.80 -1.29 2.44
CA ARG A 143 6.28 -2.56 3.00
C ARG A 143 7.21 -3.75 2.82
N LYS A 144 7.82 -3.88 1.63
CA LYS A 144 8.77 -4.96 1.26
C LYS A 144 8.34 -6.38 1.69
N THR A 145 7.04 -6.63 1.69
CA THR A 145 6.41 -7.89 2.12
C THR A 145 5.33 -8.27 1.14
N GLU A 146 5.01 -9.56 1.11
CA GLU A 146 3.87 -10.10 0.36
C GLU A 146 2.64 -10.16 1.28
N ASP A 147 1.61 -9.39 0.94
CA ASP A 147 0.40 -9.21 1.73
C ASP A 147 -0.84 -9.36 0.85
N LYS A 148 -1.89 -9.97 1.40
CA LYS A 148 -3.23 -9.96 0.78
C LYS A 148 -4.01 -8.70 1.15
N VAL A 149 -3.87 -8.27 2.39
CA VAL A 149 -4.45 -7.05 2.93
C VAL A 149 -3.35 -6.29 3.67
N PHE A 150 -3.24 -4.99 3.41
CA PHE A 150 -2.17 -4.15 3.92
C PHE A 150 -2.68 -2.77 4.31
N LEU A 151 -1.82 -1.96 4.94
CA LEU A 151 -2.00 -0.52 5.03
C LEU A 151 -1.13 0.14 3.96
N LEU A 152 -1.55 1.27 3.40
CA LEU A 152 -0.73 1.99 2.44
C LEU A 152 0.58 2.43 3.10
N SER A 153 1.69 2.37 2.35
CA SER A 153 2.89 3.11 2.72
C SER A 153 2.70 4.61 2.47
N TYR A 154 3.58 5.41 3.04
CA TYR A 154 3.65 6.85 2.79
C TYR A 154 3.68 7.16 1.29
N THR A 155 4.58 6.53 0.53
CA THR A 155 4.72 6.84 -0.90
C THR A 155 3.54 6.31 -1.71
N GLU A 156 2.93 5.19 -1.30
CA GLU A 156 1.67 4.70 -1.88
C GLU A 156 0.50 5.65 -1.58
N MET A 157 0.41 6.19 -0.36
CA MET A 157 -0.59 7.18 0.03
C MET A 157 -0.45 8.47 -0.79
N VAL A 158 0.78 8.97 -0.96
CA VAL A 158 1.04 10.14 -1.82
C VAL A 158 0.64 9.86 -3.26
N GLU A 159 1.06 8.73 -3.84
CA GLU A 159 0.74 8.43 -5.23
C GLU A 159 -0.78 8.30 -5.43
N TYR A 160 -1.41 7.44 -4.65
CA TYR A 160 -2.78 7.00 -4.92
C TYR A 160 -3.85 7.96 -4.41
N LEU A 161 -3.60 8.73 -3.34
CA LEU A 161 -4.59 9.66 -2.78
C LEU A 161 -4.32 11.13 -3.12
N ILE A 162 -3.06 11.51 -3.38
CA ILE A 162 -2.69 12.91 -3.65
C ILE A 162 -2.40 13.15 -5.14
N ILE A 163 -1.45 12.43 -5.72
CA ILE A 163 -1.09 12.62 -7.14
C ILE A 163 -2.27 12.22 -8.04
N ASN A 164 -2.86 11.05 -7.79
CA ASN A 164 -3.99 10.54 -8.58
C ASN A 164 -5.29 11.36 -8.41
N SER A 165 -5.44 12.15 -7.35
CA SER A 165 -6.56 13.09 -7.19
C SER A 165 -6.36 14.40 -7.96
N GLY A 166 -5.20 14.57 -8.61
CA GLY A 166 -4.89 15.71 -9.47
C GLY A 166 -4.08 16.82 -8.79
N LEU A 167 -3.60 16.60 -7.56
CA LEU A 167 -2.68 17.52 -6.90
C LEU A 167 -1.25 17.33 -7.45
N GLU A 168 -0.55 18.43 -7.70
CA GLU A 168 0.78 18.39 -8.32
C GLU A 168 1.90 17.96 -7.35
N PHE A 169 1.71 18.15 -6.04
CA PHE A 169 2.68 17.79 -5.01
C PHE A 169 2.02 17.59 -3.65
N TYR A 170 2.71 16.87 -2.77
CA TYR A 170 2.37 16.68 -1.36
C TYR A 170 3.39 17.38 -0.46
N ASP A 171 2.93 18.10 0.57
CA ASP A 171 3.77 18.67 1.63
C ASP A 171 3.18 18.25 2.98
N HIS A 172 3.94 17.43 3.72
CA HIS A 172 3.51 16.79 4.96
C HIS A 172 3.13 17.76 6.09
N GLN A 173 3.46 19.05 5.95
CA GLN A 173 3.08 20.10 6.90
C GLN A 173 1.63 20.59 6.75
N TYR A 174 0.93 20.22 5.66
CA TYR A 174 -0.44 20.62 5.42
C TYR A 174 -1.44 19.46 5.58
N ALA A 175 -2.69 19.85 5.81
CA ALA A 175 -3.84 18.98 5.82
C ALA A 175 -4.47 18.89 4.42
N TYR A 176 -4.92 17.69 4.05
CA TYR A 176 -5.54 17.38 2.77
C TYR A 176 -6.89 16.66 2.98
N ASP A 177 -7.93 17.12 2.28
CA ASP A 177 -9.27 16.55 2.40
C ASP A 177 -9.32 15.11 1.89
N GLU A 178 -8.47 14.78 0.90
CA GLU A 178 -8.29 13.46 0.31
C GLU A 178 -7.83 12.40 1.33
N LEU A 179 -7.17 12.85 2.40
CA LEU A 179 -6.63 12.00 3.45
C LEU A 179 -7.55 11.88 4.67
N LEU A 180 -8.67 12.59 4.69
CA LEU A 180 -9.67 12.44 5.74
C LEU A 180 -10.23 11.02 5.74
N CYS A 181 -10.50 10.53 6.95
CA CYS A 181 -11.05 9.21 7.19
C CYS A 181 -12.16 9.32 8.22
N TYR A 182 -13.28 8.69 7.94
CA TYR A 182 -14.40 8.58 8.87
C TYR A 182 -14.43 7.15 9.43
N PRO A 183 -14.63 6.96 10.74
CA PRO A 183 -14.76 5.64 11.32
C PRO A 183 -16.15 5.04 11.04
N THR A 184 -16.23 3.72 10.90
CA THR A 184 -17.53 3.01 10.92
C THR A 184 -18.21 3.15 12.29
N GLU A 185 -19.52 2.90 12.37
CA GLU A 185 -20.24 2.87 13.66
C GLU A 185 -19.68 1.84 14.64
N TYR A 186 -19.09 0.75 14.14
CA TYR A 186 -18.37 -0.21 14.97
C TYR A 186 -17.07 0.40 15.53
N ALA A 187 -16.22 0.97 14.68
CA ALA A 187 -14.96 1.59 15.10
C ALA A 187 -15.18 2.75 16.07
N LYS A 188 -16.23 3.57 15.86
CA LYS A 188 -16.62 4.67 16.78
C LYS A 188 -16.84 4.20 18.21
N GLN A 189 -17.33 2.99 18.43
CA GLN A 189 -17.58 2.46 19.78
C GLN A 189 -16.28 2.20 20.56
N GLN A 190 -15.17 1.96 19.85
CA GLN A 190 -13.85 1.69 20.43
C GLN A 190 -12.94 2.93 20.40
N LEU A 191 -13.25 3.91 19.56
CA LEU A 191 -12.42 5.08 19.32
C LEU A 191 -12.39 6.01 20.53
N TYR A 192 -11.19 6.20 21.09
CA TYR A 192 -10.96 7.25 22.07
C TYR A 192 -10.75 8.59 21.36
N GLN A 193 -11.80 9.40 21.24
CA GLN A 193 -11.72 10.76 20.69
C GLN A 193 -11.45 11.81 21.77
N VAL A 194 -10.49 12.69 21.51
CA VAL A 194 -10.20 13.86 22.36
C VAL A 194 -11.06 15.07 21.95
N PHE A 195 -11.46 15.15 20.68
CA PHE A 195 -12.24 16.24 20.10
C PHE A 195 -13.54 15.71 19.48
N ASP A 196 -14.59 16.52 19.50
CA ASP A 196 -15.89 16.22 18.88
C ASP A 196 -15.83 16.53 17.38
N ILE A 197 -15.24 15.60 16.63
CA ILE A 197 -15.10 15.65 15.17
C ILE A 197 -15.50 14.30 14.57
N ASP A 198 -16.09 14.32 13.38
CA ASP A 198 -16.61 13.12 12.72
C ASP A 198 -15.51 12.21 12.15
N THR A 199 -14.31 12.75 11.94
CA THR A 199 -13.16 12.05 11.36
C THR A 199 -12.29 11.39 12.44
N CYS A 200 -11.43 10.46 12.00
CA CYS A 200 -10.46 9.79 12.86
C CYS A 200 -9.08 9.75 12.20
N GLY A 201 -8.03 9.62 13.02
CA GLY A 201 -6.71 9.29 12.49
C GLY A 201 -6.66 7.85 11.99
N TRP A 202 -5.71 7.54 11.10
CA TRP A 202 -5.54 6.18 10.56
C TRP A 202 -4.07 5.85 10.29
N TRP A 203 -3.73 4.57 10.44
CA TRP A 203 -2.35 4.09 10.34
C TRP A 203 -1.84 3.97 8.90
N LEU A 204 -0.56 4.33 8.69
CA LEU A 204 0.22 3.90 7.54
C LEU A 204 1.08 2.69 7.92
N CYS A 205 1.59 1.95 6.93
CA CYS A 205 2.43 0.78 7.19
C CYS A 205 3.89 1.12 7.54
N ASN A 206 4.24 2.39 7.75
CA ASN A 206 5.61 2.86 7.94
C ASN A 206 5.90 3.05 9.43
N PRO A 207 6.57 2.10 10.11
CA PRO A 207 7.17 2.39 11.40
C PRO A 207 8.34 3.35 11.21
N GLU A 208 8.54 4.26 12.15
CA GLU A 208 9.61 5.25 12.03
C GLU A 208 10.98 4.57 12.15
N TYR A 209 11.84 4.78 11.15
CA TYR A 209 13.19 4.22 11.16
C TYR A 209 14.09 5.00 12.12
N SER A 210 14.25 4.46 13.33
CA SER A 210 15.03 5.10 14.39
C SER A 210 16.54 5.17 14.20
N GLU A 211 17.15 4.52 13.19
CA GLU A 211 18.63 4.55 13.12
C GLU A 211 19.18 5.92 12.71
N CYS A 212 18.35 6.79 12.12
CA CYS A 212 18.70 8.18 11.79
C CYS A 212 18.50 9.16 12.97
N VAL A 213 17.86 8.73 14.06
CA VAL A 213 17.49 9.61 15.18
C VAL A 213 18.15 9.08 16.46
N GLU A 214 19.06 9.86 17.05
CA GLU A 214 19.74 9.49 18.31
C GLU A 214 18.76 9.32 19.50
N ASN A 215 17.49 9.72 19.35
CA ASN A 215 16.44 9.59 20.35
C ASN A 215 15.73 8.23 20.24
N ASP A 216 15.97 7.38 21.23
CA ASP A 216 15.39 6.04 21.38
C ASP A 216 13.84 6.03 21.43
N ASP A 217 13.20 7.16 21.73
CA ASP A 217 11.75 7.26 21.92
C ASP A 217 10.95 7.01 20.61
N PHE A 218 11.47 7.42 19.46
CA PHE A 218 10.79 7.31 18.16
C PHE A 218 10.70 5.86 17.63
N LYS A 219 11.46 4.93 18.21
CA LYS A 219 11.35 3.49 17.92
C LYS A 219 9.95 2.92 18.15
N THR A 220 9.21 3.57 19.06
CA THR A 220 7.88 3.17 19.48
C THR A 220 6.76 3.87 18.71
N TYR A 221 7.08 4.61 17.63
CA TYR A 221 6.12 5.38 16.84
C TYR A 221 5.98 4.83 15.42
N SER A 222 4.76 4.93 14.89
CA SER A 222 4.45 4.64 13.49
C SER A 222 3.79 5.86 12.86
N GLU A 223 3.98 6.01 11.55
CA GLU A 223 3.34 7.05 10.77
C GLU A 223 1.83 6.81 10.72
N MET A 224 1.09 7.93 10.80
CA MET A 224 -0.35 7.96 10.72
C MET A 224 -0.78 9.26 10.04
N ILE A 225 -2.00 9.25 9.51
CA ILE A 225 -2.69 10.47 9.13
C ILE A 225 -3.61 10.86 10.29
N THR A 226 -3.55 12.13 10.69
CA THR A 226 -4.40 12.68 11.74
C THR A 226 -5.86 12.78 11.28
N ALA A 227 -6.77 12.99 12.23
CA ALA A 227 -8.17 13.26 11.92
C ALA A 227 -8.39 14.55 11.10
N TYR A 228 -7.36 15.36 10.87
CA TYR A 228 -7.40 16.55 10.03
C TYR A 228 -6.78 16.31 8.63
N GLY A 229 -6.35 15.09 8.29
CA GLY A 229 -5.79 14.79 6.98
C GLY A 229 -4.32 15.23 6.83
N GLN A 230 -3.58 15.32 7.93
CA GLN A 230 -2.15 15.67 7.96
C GLN A 230 -1.32 14.48 8.44
N LEU A 231 -0.14 14.26 7.87
CA LEU A 231 0.83 13.28 8.37
C LEU A 231 1.31 13.64 9.79
N ASP A 232 1.36 12.65 10.67
CA ASP A 232 1.95 12.75 11.99
C ASP A 232 2.46 11.37 12.46
N LEU A 233 2.97 11.32 13.68
CA LEU A 233 3.45 10.11 14.33
C LEU A 233 2.57 9.82 15.54
N ALA A 234 2.24 8.55 15.73
CA ALA A 234 1.60 8.09 16.95
C ALA A 234 2.31 6.87 17.53
N LYS A 235 2.25 6.74 18.86
CA LYS A 235 2.76 5.55 19.54
C LYS A 235 2.08 4.30 19.01
N MET A 236 2.85 3.26 18.73
CA MET A 236 2.36 2.03 18.12
C MET A 236 1.27 1.34 18.95
N ASP A 237 1.28 1.52 20.28
CA ASP A 237 0.27 0.98 21.21
C ASP A 237 -1.00 1.86 21.34
N SER A 238 -1.09 2.95 20.57
CA SER A 238 -2.21 3.88 20.58
C SER A 238 -3.50 3.24 20.05
N ILE A 239 -4.59 3.44 20.78
CA ILE A 239 -5.96 3.06 20.39
C ILE A 239 -6.77 4.28 19.91
N GLN A 240 -6.10 5.27 19.32
CA GLN A 240 -6.75 6.51 18.82
C GLN A 240 -6.83 6.55 17.28
N ASN A 241 -6.31 5.53 16.61
CA ASN A 241 -6.18 5.50 15.17
C ASN A 241 -6.90 4.28 14.62
N ALA A 242 -7.59 4.48 13.51
CA ALA A 242 -8.32 3.45 12.82
C ALA A 242 -7.42 2.63 11.89
N VAL A 243 -7.86 1.41 11.63
CA VAL A 243 -7.33 0.53 10.60
C VAL A 243 -8.08 0.82 9.30
N ARG A 244 -7.35 1.29 8.28
CA ARG A 244 -7.88 1.58 6.94
C ARG A 244 -7.21 0.65 5.92
N PRO A 245 -7.68 -0.62 5.79
CA PRO A 245 -7.04 -1.61 4.94
C PRO A 245 -7.12 -1.29 3.45
N ALA A 246 -6.14 -1.79 2.71
CA ALA A 246 -6.07 -1.81 1.27
C ALA A 246 -5.78 -3.23 0.76
N MET A 247 -6.19 -3.52 -0.47
CA MET A 247 -5.94 -4.80 -1.13
C MET A 247 -6.03 -4.69 -2.65
N TRP A 248 -5.31 -5.56 -3.34
CA TRP A 248 -5.49 -5.78 -4.77
C TRP A 248 -6.50 -6.91 -4.99
N VAL A 249 -7.45 -6.71 -5.90
CA VAL A 249 -8.43 -7.73 -6.29
C VAL A 249 -8.54 -7.85 -7.80
N THR A 250 -8.79 -9.06 -8.29
CA THR A 250 -9.22 -9.24 -9.68
C THR A 250 -10.61 -8.64 -9.84
N TRP A 251 -10.80 -7.76 -10.83
CA TRP A 251 -12.11 -7.17 -11.11
C TRP A 251 -13.14 -8.25 -11.43
N GLN A 252 -14.30 -8.17 -10.78
CA GLN A 252 -15.45 -9.00 -11.12
C GLN A 252 -16.60 -8.11 -11.57
N SER A 253 -17.24 -8.48 -12.69
CA SER A 253 -18.31 -7.68 -13.29
C SER A 253 -19.59 -7.58 -12.45
N ASP A 254 -19.70 -8.40 -11.41
CA ASP A 254 -20.79 -8.46 -10.45
C ASP A 254 -20.47 -7.78 -9.11
N MET A 255 -19.30 -7.14 -8.97
CA MET A 255 -19.04 -6.22 -7.86
C MET A 255 -20.09 -5.11 -7.86
N GLU A 256 -20.79 -4.94 -6.74
CA GLU A 256 -21.81 -3.92 -6.58
C GLU A 256 -21.15 -2.54 -6.54
N THR A 257 -21.37 -1.74 -7.59
CA THR A 257 -20.91 -0.35 -7.68
C THR A 257 -21.91 0.57 -6.99
N ILE A 258 -21.41 1.56 -6.25
CA ILE A 258 -22.24 2.61 -5.67
C ILE A 258 -22.36 3.73 -6.69
N GLU A 259 -23.56 3.96 -7.22
CA GLU A 259 -23.84 5.17 -7.99
C GLU A 259 -23.97 6.35 -7.02
N GLU A 260 -23.12 7.37 -7.13
CA GLU A 260 -23.31 8.62 -6.38
C GLU A 260 -24.62 9.29 -6.83
N GLU A 261 -25.54 9.53 -5.89
CA GLU A 261 -26.81 10.26 -6.12
C GLU A 261 -26.63 11.77 -6.36
#